data_AF-A0A5S3VRY4-F1
#
_entry.id   AF-A0A5S3VRY4-F1
#
_cell.length_a   1.000
_cell.length_b   1.000
_cell.length_c   1.000
_cell.angle_alpha   90.00
_cell.angle_beta   90.00
_cell.angle_gamma   90.00
#
_symmetry.space_group_name_H-M   'P 1'
#
loop_
_entity.id
_entity.type
_entity.pdbx_description
1 polymer ?
#
loop_
_entity_poly.entity_id
_entity_poly.type
_entity_poly.pdbx_seq_one_letter_code
_entity_poly.pdbx_strand_id
1 'polypeptide(L)' 'CISTDADFVITGEVYPGENKPEGPFGDHLGYYSLQHDFPVMRVHAVYARKNAIWPFTVVGRPPQEDTSFGQLIHE' A
#
# COMPACT_ATOMS: atom_id res chain seq x y z
N CYS A 1 10.27 -10.98 -13.94
CA CYS A 1 11.10 -11.62 -12.89
C CYS A 1 10.55 -11.21 -11.52
N ILE A 2 10.80 -12.00 -10.47
CA ILE A 2 10.46 -11.65 -9.08
C ILE A 2 11.73 -11.08 -8.46
N SER A 3 11.63 -9.95 -7.74
CA SER A 3 12.78 -9.37 -7.05
C SER A 3 13.30 -10.31 -5.97
N THR A 4 14.59 -10.62 -6.01
CA THR A 4 15.26 -11.46 -5.00
C THR A 4 15.66 -10.68 -3.75
N ASP A 5 15.66 -9.35 -3.82
CA ASP A 5 16.10 -8.48 -2.73
C ASP A 5 14.93 -8.08 -1.81
N ALA A 6 13.69 -8.30 -2.25
CA ALA A 6 12.50 -7.98 -1.48
C ALA A 6 12.29 -8.94 -0.31
N ASP A 7 11.84 -8.41 0.84
CA ASP A 7 11.40 -9.21 1.99
C ASP A 7 10.18 -10.07 1.67
N PHE A 8 9.22 -9.46 0.96
CA PHE A 8 7.98 -10.07 0.50
C PHE A 8 7.67 -9.67 -0.94
N VAL A 9 7.12 -10.58 -1.72
CA VAL A 9 6.53 -10.29 -3.04
C VAL A 9 5.15 -10.93 -3.11
N ILE A 10 4.13 -10.11 -3.32
CA ILE A 10 2.76 -10.56 -3.60
C ILE A 10 2.55 -10.50 -5.11
N THR A 11 2.20 -11.62 -5.71
CA THR A 11 1.92 -11.73 -7.15
C THR A 11 0.46 -12.04 -7.38
N GLY A 12 -0.09 -11.54 -8.48
CA GLY A 12 -1.52 -11.65 -8.78
C GLY A 12 -1.91 -10.78 -9.95
N GLU A 13 -3.21 -10.69 -10.19
CA GLU A 13 -3.80 -9.96 -11.31
C GLU A 13 -4.96 -9.09 -10.84
N VAL A 14 -5.20 -7.99 -11.55
CA VAL A 14 -6.35 -7.11 -11.37
C VAL A 14 -7.18 -7.17 -12.65
N TYR A 15 -8.47 -7.45 -12.51
CA TYR A 15 -9.38 -7.60 -13.63
C TYR A 15 -10.27 -6.36 -13.77
N PRO A 16 -10.49 -5.84 -14.99
CA PRO A 16 -11.42 -4.73 -15.19
C PRO A 16 -12.82 -5.04 -14.67
N GLY A 17 -13.41 -4.10 -13.93
CA GLY A 17 -14.77 -4.23 -13.39
C GLY A 17 -14.88 -5.07 -12.11
N GLU A 18 -13.79 -5.69 -11.64
CA GLU A 18 -13.76 -6.36 -10.34
C GLU A 18 -13.30 -5.40 -9.26
N ASN A 19 -14.28 -4.69 -8.67
CA ASN A 19 -14.02 -3.74 -7.59
C ASN A 19 -14.60 -4.22 -6.26
N LYS A 20 -14.02 -3.73 -5.17
CA LYS A 20 -14.52 -3.91 -3.81
C LYS A 20 -14.46 -2.59 -3.05
N PRO A 21 -15.32 -2.40 -2.03
CA PRO A 21 -15.24 -1.23 -1.18
C PRO A 21 -13.93 -1.20 -0.39
N GLU A 22 -13.24 -0.07 -0.46
CA GLU A 22 -12.03 0.27 0.29
C GLU A 22 -12.28 1.53 1.15
N GLY A 23 -11.61 1.60 2.29
CA GLY A 23 -11.86 2.62 3.31
C GLY A 23 -13.11 2.33 4.20
N PRO A 24 -13.51 3.28 5.05
CA PRO A 24 -12.88 4.58 5.26
C PRO A 24 -11.48 4.43 5.89
N PHE A 25 -10.55 5.31 5.49
CA PHE A 25 -9.16 5.26 5.97
C PHE A 25 -8.64 6.68 6.24
N GLY A 26 -7.72 6.81 7.19
CA GLY A 26 -7.10 8.10 7.53
C GLY A 26 -6.25 8.61 6.36
N ASP A 27 -6.43 9.87 5.97
CA ASP A 27 -5.66 10.52 4.93
C ASP A 27 -4.56 11.43 5.50
N HIS A 28 -3.71 11.92 4.59
CA HIS A 28 -2.59 12.82 4.89
C HIS A 28 -3.04 14.23 5.34
N LEU A 29 -4.34 14.54 5.34
CA LEU A 29 -4.88 15.76 5.94
C LEU A 29 -5.25 15.55 7.42
N GLY A 30 -5.24 14.29 7.87
CA GLY A 30 -5.64 13.90 9.21
C GLY A 30 -7.15 13.70 9.37
N TYR A 31 -7.86 13.44 8.27
CA TYR A 31 -9.29 13.13 8.26
C TYR A 31 -9.52 11.73 7.70
N TYR A 32 -10.75 11.23 7.80
CA TYR A 32 -11.12 9.97 7.15
C TYR A 32 -11.59 10.26 5.72
N SER A 33 -10.94 9.61 4.76
CA SER A 33 -11.52 9.41 3.42
C SER A 33 -12.73 8.50 3.52
N LEU A 34 -13.74 8.77 2.68
CA LEU A 34 -14.95 7.95 2.62
C LEU A 34 -14.66 6.62 1.92
N GLN A 35 -15.58 5.67 2.09
CA GLN A 35 -15.52 4.39 1.40
C GLN A 35 -15.79 4.57 -0.10
N HIS A 36 -14.95 3.96 -0.95
CA HIS A 36 -15.11 3.97 -2.40
C HIS A 36 -14.74 2.61 -3.00
N ASP A 37 -15.23 2.31 -4.20
CA ASP A 37 -14.92 1.06 -4.89
C ASP A 37 -13.57 1.16 -5.61
N PHE A 38 -12.64 0.26 -5.28
CA PHE A 38 -11.33 0.16 -5.91
C PHE A 38 -11.10 -1.22 -6.54
N PRO A 39 -10.23 -1.32 -7.57
CA PRO A 39 -9.89 -2.60 -8.18
C PRO A 39 -9.32 -3.59 -7.17
N VAL A 40 -9.78 -4.83 -7.21
CA VAL A 40 -9.30 -5.90 -6.32
C VAL A 40 -8.19 -6.70 -6.98
N MET A 41 -7.08 -6.89 -6.28
CA MET A 41 -6.02 -7.81 -6.69
C MET A 41 -6.38 -9.25 -6.30
N ARG A 42 -6.44 -10.14 -7.28
CA ARG A 42 -6.51 -11.59 -7.06
C ARG A 42 -5.11 -12.14 -6.84
N VAL A 43 -4.81 -12.51 -5.59
CA VAL A 43 -3.48 -13.03 -5.22
C VAL A 43 -3.31 -14.45 -5.76
N HIS A 44 -2.21 -14.68 -6.48
CA HIS A 44 -1.80 -16.00 -6.96
C HIS A 44 -0.81 -16.66 -6.01
N ALA A 45 0.18 -15.89 -5.54
CA ALA A 45 1.19 -16.38 -4.61
C ALA A 45 1.80 -15.23 -3.79
N VAL A 46 2.19 -15.57 -2.57
CA VAL A 46 2.96 -14.70 -1.68
C VAL A 46 4.31 -15.38 -1.44
N TYR A 47 5.39 -14.70 -1.82
CA TYR A 47 6.75 -15.13 -1.57
C TYR A 47 7.34 -14.31 -0.43
N ALA A 48 8.09 -14.95 0.44
CA ALA A 48 8.76 -14.31 1.57
C ALA A 48 10.13 -14.93 1.78
N ARG A 49 11.14 -14.12 2.12
CA ARG A 49 12.43 -14.65 2.55
C ARG A 49 12.35 -15.17 3.98
N LYS A 50 13.31 -16.02 4.37
CA LYS A 50 13.47 -16.41 5.78
C LYS A 50 13.84 -15.17 6.60
N ASN A 51 13.19 -14.98 7.75
CA ASN A 51 13.35 -13.81 8.61
C ASN A 51 13.01 -12.48 7.91
N ALA A 52 12.01 -12.49 7.02
CA ALA A 52 11.55 -11.29 6.35
C ALA A 52 11.03 -10.23 7.34
N ILE A 53 11.34 -8.97 7.06
CA ILE A 53 10.88 -7.79 7.78
C ILE A 53 9.62 -7.27 7.10
N TRP A 54 8.54 -7.09 7.87
CA TRP A 54 7.30 -6.50 7.37
C TRP A 54 7.27 -5.01 7.73
N PRO A 55 7.66 -4.11 6.80
CA PRO A 55 7.56 -2.68 7.06
C PRO A 55 6.08 -2.26 7.07
N PHE A 56 5.72 -1.39 8.00
CA PHE A 56 4.42 -0.74 8.02
C PHE A 56 4.62 0.73 8.38
N THR A 57 3.77 1.58 7.81
CA THR A 57 3.73 3.02 8.10
C THR A 57 2.31 3.43 8.44
N VAL A 58 2.16 4.61 9.04
CA VAL A 58 0.86 5.20 9.37
C VAL A 58 0.81 6.59 8.76
N VAL A 59 -0.24 6.84 7.98
CA VAL A 59 -0.59 8.15 7.43
C VAL A 59 -1.61 8.84 8.33
N GLY A 60 -1.57 10.16 8.37
CA GLY A 60 -2.46 10.95 9.24
C GLY A 60 -2.12 12.43 9.23
N ARG A 61 -2.51 13.16 10.27
CA ARG A 61 -2.22 14.59 10.40
C ARG A 61 -0.70 14.80 10.38
N PRO A 62 -0.14 15.65 9.50
CA PRO A 62 1.29 15.90 9.41
C PRO A 62 1.89 16.41 10.74
N PRO A 63 3.18 16.14 11.02
CA PRO A 63 4.18 15.56 10.11
C PRO A 63 4.35 14.04 10.23
N GLN A 64 4.00 13.27 9.19
CA GLN A 64 4.19 11.82 9.15
C GLN A 64 5.21 11.41 8.08
N GLU A 65 5.59 10.12 8.03
CA GLU A 65 6.65 9.59 7.15
C GLU A 65 6.41 9.93 5.66
N ASP A 66 5.14 9.91 5.23
CA ASP A 66 4.70 10.33 3.89
C ASP A 66 5.03 11.80 3.58
N THR A 67 4.92 12.68 4.57
CA THR A 67 5.26 14.11 4.46
C THR A 67 6.76 14.29 4.23
N SER A 68 7.59 13.51 4.94
CA SER A 68 9.04 13.54 4.79
C SER A 68 9.49 13.01 3.41
N PHE A 69 8.87 11.94 2.92
CA PHE A 69 9.14 11.45 1.55
C PHE A 69 8.67 12.42 0.48
N GLY A 70 7.49 13.03 0.65
CA GLY A 70 6.98 14.03 -0.28
C GLY A 70 7.92 15.23 -0.43
N GLN A 71 8.45 15.74 0.67
CA GLN A 71 9.45 16.83 0.65
C GLN A 71 10.71 16.44 -0.11
N LEU A 72 11.24 15.23 0.13
CA LEU A 72 12.46 14.73 -0.51
C LEU A 72 12.33 14.57 -2.04
N ILE A 73 11.14 14.22 -2.54
CA ILE A 73 10.90 14.07 -4.00
C ILE A 73 10.79 15.43 -4.70
N HIS A 74 10.46 16.49 -3.97
CA HIS A 74 10.31 17.84 -4.51
C HIS A 74 11.61 18.68 -4.49
N GLU A 75 12.68 18.17 -3.91
CA GLU A 75 14.06 18.68 -4.05
C GLU A 75 14.75 18.11 -5.29
#